data_AF-A0A8T7FI99-F1
#
_entry.id   AF-A0A8T7FI99-F1
#
_cell.length_a   1.000
_cell.length_b   1.000
_cell.length_c   1.000
_cell.angle_alpha   90.00
_cell.angle_beta   90.00
_cell.angle_gamma   90.00
#
_symmetry.space_group_name_H-M   'P 1'
#
loop_
_entity.id
_entity.type
_entity.pdbx_description
1 polymer ?
#
loop_
_entity_poly.entity_id
_entity_poly.type
_entity_poly.pdbx_seq_one_letter_code
_entity_poly.pdbx_strand_id
1 'polypeptide(L)'
;MREFFTQRLKRGLVRRLNNLKIARMAYLVTRNSPPPSGAPVVFFKASTGIDDLSWNSGFHLLASWALRLKGIPVSYFACHAGMSKCVLGTNRDQPHKEMPCRSCVMQSKALYRGVPELTVDHRPQTAVHRSPSTVISWFGFERNPQLVTRIENLSVPKLSTFHFQDIPLGPLCLPGLRWILRIHHLNDDENTRYLFREYILSAWNVARKFSKFLDEINPRAVVLFNGQFFPEATARWVARQRGIRVITHEVGLQPASAFFTDGEATAYPIHIPDEFELSDEQNARLDAYLAKRFQGDFTMAGIKFWAEMKGLDEAFLQKAARFKQIVPVFTNVIFDTSQPHANTVFEDMFDWLDLVLEVIKEHPETLFVIRAHPDELRVRKSSRETVEGWATSREVQKEANVVFVGPRETLSSYELIQKSKFVMVYNSTIGLEASIMGAAVLCAGRARFTQYPTVFFPQTVEEVRRKMKEFLEAQKIDTPPEFKRNARRFLYYQLFKTSLPFGDFLEPSVRTTQTRLKPFELDDLLKSDSLKVILSGVLEGGDFLLEE
;
A
#
# COMPACT_ATOMS: atom_id res chain seq x y z
N MET A 1 18.10 -14.31 23.70
CA MET A 1 19.02 -13.15 23.83
C MET A 1 20.17 -13.21 22.80
N ARG A 2 20.97 -14.29 22.73
CA ARG A 2 22.04 -14.47 21.71
C ARG A 2 21.57 -14.22 20.26
N GLU A 3 20.44 -14.81 19.86
CA GLU A 3 19.91 -14.67 18.49
C GLU A 3 19.56 -13.23 18.11
N PHE A 4 19.01 -12.45 19.04
CA PHE A 4 18.71 -11.03 18.84
C PHE A 4 19.98 -10.20 18.62
N PHE A 5 21.04 -10.46 19.41
CA PHE A 5 22.33 -9.79 19.24
C PHE A 5 23.00 -10.19 17.92
N THR A 6 22.97 -11.48 17.55
CA THR A 6 23.48 -11.97 16.27
C THR A 6 22.74 -11.32 15.09
N GLN A 7 21.40 -11.25 15.14
CA GLN A 7 20.61 -10.57 14.11
C GLN A 7 20.91 -9.07 14.03
N ARG A 8 21.11 -8.39 15.17
CA ARG A 8 21.44 -6.96 15.20
C ARG A 8 22.82 -6.67 14.60
N LEU A 9 23.83 -7.48 14.92
CA LEU A 9 25.18 -7.36 14.36
C LEU A 9 25.18 -7.69 12.86
N LYS A 10 24.56 -8.81 12.46
CA LYS A 10 24.41 -9.21 11.06
C LYS A 10 23.69 -8.14 10.24
N ARG A 11 22.58 -7.59 10.75
CA ARG A 11 21.86 -6.47 10.14
C ARG A 11 22.75 -5.24 9.97
N GLY A 12 23.50 -4.86 11.01
CA GLY A 12 24.41 -3.72 10.97
C GLY A 12 25.49 -3.86 9.89
N LEU A 13 26.09 -5.06 9.77
CA LEU A 13 27.11 -5.36 8.77
C LEU A 13 26.52 -5.37 7.35
N VAL A 14 25.44 -6.13 7.12
CA VAL A 14 24.77 -6.22 5.82
C VAL A 14 24.32 -4.85 5.34
N ARG A 15 23.77 -4.01 6.24
CA ARG A 15 23.40 -2.62 5.93
C ARG A 15 24.59 -1.81 5.44
N ARG A 16 25.73 -1.85 6.15
CA ARG A 16 26.93 -1.09 5.77
C ARG A 16 27.46 -1.53 4.41
N LEU A 17 27.56 -2.84 4.18
CA LEU A 17 28.00 -3.40 2.90
C LEU A 17 27.05 -3.02 1.76
N ASN A 18 25.74 -3.10 2.00
CA ASN A 18 24.74 -2.70 1.01
C ASN A 18 24.83 -1.20 0.69
N ASN A 19 25.01 -0.33 1.69
CA ASN A 19 25.18 1.10 1.46
C ASN A 19 26.46 1.44 0.67
N LEU A 20 27.56 0.72 0.92
CA LEU A 20 28.79 0.86 0.12
C LEU A 20 28.55 0.44 -1.33
N LYS A 21 27.81 -0.66 -1.54
CA LYS A 21 27.44 -1.13 -2.88
C LYS A 21 26.56 -0.12 -3.61
N ILE A 22 25.55 0.42 -2.95
CA ILE A 22 24.69 1.48 -3.49
C ILE A 22 25.52 2.72 -3.84
N ALA A 23 26.41 3.17 -2.95
CA ALA A 23 27.26 4.33 -3.20
C ALA A 23 28.19 4.12 -4.41
N ARG A 24 28.75 2.91 -4.56
CA ARG A 24 29.55 2.55 -5.73
C ARG A 24 28.72 2.60 -7.01
N MET A 25 27.54 2.00 -7.00
CA MET A 25 26.64 2.01 -8.17
C MET A 25 26.16 3.42 -8.51
N ALA A 26 25.83 4.24 -7.50
CA ALA A 26 25.45 5.63 -7.70
C ALA A 26 26.56 6.45 -8.39
N TYR A 27 27.83 6.20 -8.02
CA TYR A 27 28.98 6.82 -8.70
C TYR A 27 29.09 6.35 -10.16
N LEU A 28 28.93 5.05 -10.42
CA LEU A 28 28.94 4.53 -11.79
C LEU A 28 27.80 5.12 -12.62
N VAL A 29 26.60 5.27 -12.05
CA VAL A 29 25.46 5.94 -12.70
C VAL A 29 25.83 7.37 -13.03
N THR A 30 26.37 8.16 -12.08
CA THR A 30 26.81 9.54 -12.34
C THR A 30 27.84 9.61 -13.47
N ARG A 31 28.82 8.71 -13.48
CA ARG A 31 29.90 8.71 -14.49
C ARG A 31 29.44 8.32 -15.90
N ASN A 32 28.46 7.40 -16.00
CA ASN A 32 27.99 6.86 -17.28
C ASN A 32 26.68 7.51 -17.76
N SER A 33 26.09 8.41 -16.98
CA SER A 33 24.91 9.18 -17.42
C SER A 33 25.33 10.17 -18.52
N PRO A 34 24.63 10.22 -19.66
CA PRO A 34 24.81 11.28 -20.65
C PRO A 34 24.55 12.67 -20.05
N PRO A 35 24.99 13.75 -20.73
CA PRO A 35 24.62 15.09 -20.35
C PRO A 35 23.08 15.22 -20.20
N PRO A 36 22.60 15.73 -19.05
CA PRO A 36 21.17 15.84 -18.80
C PRO A 36 20.48 16.77 -19.80
N SER A 37 19.34 16.33 -20.34
CA SER A 37 18.55 17.09 -21.32
C SER A 37 17.05 17.04 -21.01
N GLY A 38 16.35 18.14 -21.30
CA GLY A 38 14.91 18.26 -21.08
C GLY A 38 14.52 18.56 -19.62
N ALA A 39 13.20 18.56 -19.36
CA ALA A 39 12.65 18.86 -18.04
C ALA A 39 12.88 17.70 -17.05
N PRO A 40 13.20 17.99 -15.77
CA PRO A 40 13.50 16.96 -14.78
C PRO A 40 12.27 16.17 -14.33
N VAL A 41 12.51 14.96 -13.85
CA VAL A 41 11.54 14.15 -13.11
C VAL A 41 11.86 14.25 -11.62
N VAL A 42 10.88 14.63 -10.81
CA VAL A 42 11.04 14.73 -9.36
C VAL A 42 10.79 13.38 -8.70
N PHE A 43 11.62 13.03 -7.72
CA PHE A 43 11.50 11.81 -6.94
C PHE A 43 11.40 12.15 -5.44
N PHE A 44 10.32 11.70 -4.76
CA PHE A 44 10.13 11.89 -3.31
C PHE A 44 9.56 10.64 -2.61
N LYS A 45 10.16 10.29 -1.46
CA LYS A 45 9.81 9.09 -0.66
C LYS A 45 10.22 9.19 0.83
N ALA A 46 9.61 10.10 1.59
CA ALA A 46 9.92 10.23 3.03
C ALA A 46 9.48 9.00 3.86
N SER A 47 8.46 8.27 3.40
CA SER A 47 7.76 7.23 4.15
C SER A 47 8.16 5.80 3.73
N THR A 48 9.31 5.61 3.08
CA THR A 48 9.72 4.28 2.60
C THR A 48 10.80 3.59 3.43
N GLY A 49 11.68 4.28 4.18
CA GLY A 49 12.79 3.59 4.85
C GLY A 49 13.42 4.35 6.00
N ILE A 50 13.66 3.64 7.11
CA ILE A 50 14.50 4.05 8.22
C ILE A 50 15.55 2.96 8.41
N ASP A 51 16.81 3.36 8.51
CA ASP A 51 17.98 2.50 8.66
C ASP A 51 18.32 1.62 7.45
N ASP A 52 17.37 0.89 6.87
CA ASP A 52 17.61 -0.12 5.84
C ASP A 52 16.84 0.17 4.55
N LEU A 53 17.39 -0.30 3.43
CA LEU A 53 16.75 -0.16 2.11
C LEU A 53 15.48 -1.02 2.08
N SER A 54 14.32 -0.38 2.01
CA SER A 54 13.06 -1.08 1.76
C SER A 54 12.88 -1.40 0.29
N TRP A 55 11.98 -2.35 -0.03
CA TRP A 55 11.59 -2.68 -1.40
C TRP A 55 11.19 -1.42 -2.20
N ASN A 56 10.26 -0.62 -1.69
CA ASN A 56 9.84 0.63 -2.33
C ASN A 56 10.97 1.67 -2.46
N SER A 57 11.92 1.71 -1.51
CA SER A 57 13.11 2.56 -1.68
C SER A 57 14.03 2.05 -2.79
N GLY A 58 14.12 0.73 -2.97
CA GLY A 58 14.87 0.08 -4.04
C GLY A 58 14.27 0.34 -5.41
N PHE A 59 12.97 0.12 -5.59
CA PHE A 59 12.24 0.39 -6.84
C PHE A 59 12.40 1.85 -7.25
N HIS A 60 12.18 2.77 -6.31
CA HIS A 60 12.35 4.20 -6.52
C HIS A 60 13.78 4.57 -6.92
N LEU A 61 14.80 3.97 -6.29
CA LEU A 61 16.19 4.22 -6.61
C LEU A 61 16.54 3.74 -8.02
N LEU A 62 16.18 2.51 -8.36
CA LEU A 62 16.50 1.89 -9.65
C LEU A 62 15.78 2.58 -10.81
N ALA A 63 14.50 2.94 -10.64
CA ALA A 63 13.78 3.76 -11.61
C ALA A 63 14.47 5.11 -11.84
N SER A 64 14.91 5.77 -10.76
CA SER A 64 15.63 7.05 -10.87
C SER A 64 16.99 6.92 -11.55
N TRP A 65 17.71 5.80 -11.37
CA TRP A 65 18.97 5.53 -12.06
C TRP A 65 18.76 5.27 -13.55
N ALA A 66 17.72 4.53 -13.92
CA ALA A 66 17.39 4.27 -15.32
C ALA A 66 17.12 5.59 -16.09
N LEU A 67 16.36 6.51 -15.50
CA LEU A 67 16.12 7.84 -16.09
C LEU A 67 17.43 8.61 -16.34
N ARG A 68 18.31 8.64 -15.32
CA ARG A 68 19.61 9.33 -15.41
C ARG A 68 20.52 8.73 -16.48
N LEU A 69 20.57 7.40 -16.57
CA LEU A 69 21.34 6.69 -17.60
C LEU A 69 20.80 6.94 -19.01
N LYS A 70 19.53 7.36 -19.16
CA LYS A 70 18.95 7.85 -20.42
C LYS A 70 19.14 9.35 -20.66
N GLY A 71 19.91 10.04 -19.83
CA GLY A 71 20.13 11.49 -19.93
C GLY A 71 18.95 12.33 -19.44
N ILE A 72 17.98 11.73 -18.75
CA ILE A 72 16.86 12.47 -18.16
C ILE A 72 17.29 13.00 -16.78
N PRO A 73 17.22 14.32 -16.54
CA PRO A 73 17.58 14.88 -15.24
C PRO A 73 16.59 14.43 -14.17
N VAL A 74 17.12 14.05 -13.00
CA VAL A 74 16.32 13.67 -11.84
C VAL A 74 16.56 14.63 -10.69
N SER A 75 15.48 15.17 -10.12
CA SER A 75 15.55 16.06 -8.97
C SER A 75 14.98 15.37 -7.73
N TYR A 76 15.83 15.05 -6.76
CA TYR A 76 15.42 14.38 -5.53
C TYR A 76 14.98 15.42 -4.49
N PHE A 77 13.79 15.27 -3.94
CA PHE A 77 13.37 16.01 -2.75
C PHE A 77 13.57 15.12 -1.52
N ALA A 78 14.41 15.54 -0.57
CA ALA A 78 14.85 14.67 0.52
C ALA A 78 14.72 15.33 1.89
N CYS A 79 14.21 14.56 2.87
CA CYS A 79 14.01 15.04 4.23
C CYS A 79 15.34 15.11 4.99
N HIS A 80 15.64 16.27 5.59
CA HIS A 80 16.76 16.48 6.51
C HIS A 80 16.24 16.88 7.90
N ALA A 81 15.56 15.94 8.56
CA ALA A 81 14.75 16.22 9.75
C ALA A 81 13.70 17.32 9.51
N GLY A 82 13.10 17.31 8.31
CA GLY A 82 12.18 18.34 7.84
C GLY A 82 10.75 18.27 8.36
N MET A 83 10.50 17.41 9.34
CA MET A 83 9.19 17.16 9.93
C MET A 83 9.38 16.98 11.44
N SER A 84 8.52 17.59 12.25
CA SER A 84 8.58 17.43 13.71
C SER A 84 8.23 16.00 14.14
N LYS A 85 7.24 15.40 13.49
CA LYS A 85 6.91 13.97 13.55
C LYS A 85 6.65 13.48 12.12
N CYS A 86 7.01 12.25 11.81
CA CYS A 86 6.75 11.63 10.51
C CYS A 86 6.22 10.21 10.67
N VAL A 87 5.50 9.72 9.66
CA VAL A 87 4.79 8.43 9.72
C VAL A 87 5.70 7.29 10.18
N LEU A 88 6.85 7.10 9.52
CA LEU A 88 7.72 5.96 9.82
C LEU A 88 8.48 6.07 11.14
N GLY A 89 8.88 7.29 11.54
CA GLY A 89 9.74 7.46 12.70
C GLY A 89 8.98 7.64 14.01
N THR A 90 7.67 7.88 13.95
CA THR A 90 6.79 7.95 15.12
C THR A 90 6.81 6.62 15.87
N ASN A 91 7.04 6.70 17.18
CA ASN A 91 6.77 5.60 18.09
C ASN A 91 5.31 5.68 18.55
N ARG A 92 4.47 4.74 18.13
CA ARG A 92 3.04 4.75 18.44
C ARG A 92 2.71 4.57 19.93
N ASP A 93 3.61 3.97 20.70
CA ASP A 93 3.42 3.73 22.14
C ASP A 93 4.00 4.90 22.97
N GLN A 94 4.88 5.71 22.35
CA GLN A 94 5.49 6.90 22.95
C GLN A 94 5.49 8.05 21.94
N PRO A 95 4.33 8.67 21.62
CA PRO A 95 4.22 9.67 20.54
C PRO A 95 5.16 10.87 20.70
N HIS A 96 5.47 11.23 21.95
CA HIS A 96 6.40 12.31 22.28
C HIS A 96 7.87 11.97 22.03
N LYS A 97 8.24 10.69 21.89
CA LYS A 97 9.63 10.25 21.67
C LYS A 97 10.27 10.92 20.45
N GLU A 98 11.54 11.26 20.56
CA GLU A 98 12.31 11.85 19.47
C GLU A 98 12.37 10.96 18.22
N MET A 99 12.42 11.62 17.07
CA MET A 99 12.44 10.97 15.76
C MET A 99 13.84 10.43 15.43
N PRO A 100 13.96 9.25 14.81
CA PRO A 100 15.25 8.65 14.45
C PRO A 100 15.90 9.29 13.20
N CYS A 101 15.73 10.60 13.00
CA CYS A 101 16.07 11.34 11.78
C CYS A 101 17.52 11.14 11.35
N ARG A 102 18.48 11.09 12.29
CA ARG A 102 19.91 10.90 11.98
C ARG A 102 20.16 9.68 11.09
N SER A 103 19.51 8.56 11.40
CA SER A 103 19.72 7.32 10.66
C SER A 103 19.00 7.33 9.30
N CYS A 104 17.80 7.90 9.24
CA CYS A 104 17.07 8.12 7.99
C CYS A 104 17.84 9.03 7.01
N VAL A 105 18.41 10.13 7.51
CA VAL A 105 19.23 11.06 6.72
C VAL A 105 20.51 10.37 6.24
N MET A 106 21.20 9.62 7.11
CA MET A 106 22.40 8.86 6.74
C MET A 106 22.11 7.89 5.59
N GLN A 107 20.97 7.19 5.66
CA GLN A 107 20.54 6.30 4.61
C GLN A 107 20.27 7.06 3.30
N SER A 108 19.51 8.16 3.35
CA SER A 108 19.22 8.97 2.16
C SER A 108 20.50 9.52 1.50
N LYS A 109 21.49 9.95 2.30
CA LYS A 109 22.82 10.35 1.80
C LYS A 109 23.58 9.22 1.11
N ALA A 110 23.38 7.97 1.52
CA ALA A 110 23.94 6.81 0.83
C ALA A 110 23.25 6.54 -0.51
N LEU A 111 21.92 6.68 -0.57
CA LEU A 111 21.13 6.46 -1.80
C LEU A 111 21.45 7.50 -2.88
N TYR A 112 21.62 8.76 -2.48
CA TYR A 112 21.83 9.88 -3.40
C TYR A 112 23.29 10.34 -3.46
N ARG A 113 24.22 9.43 -3.13
CA ARG A 113 25.65 9.72 -3.15
C ARG A 113 26.09 10.19 -4.54
N GLY A 114 26.85 11.28 -4.60
CA GLY A 114 27.37 11.82 -5.85
C GLY A 114 26.36 12.64 -6.66
N VAL A 115 25.17 12.93 -6.11
CA VAL A 115 24.24 13.93 -6.65
C VAL A 115 24.55 15.28 -6.00
N PRO A 116 24.74 16.37 -6.77
CA PRO A 116 25.01 17.69 -6.21
C PRO A 116 23.79 18.25 -5.49
N GLU A 117 24.04 18.95 -4.37
CA GLU A 117 22.98 19.64 -3.64
C GLU A 117 22.53 20.89 -4.40
N LEU A 118 21.23 21.17 -4.36
CA LEU A 118 20.67 22.40 -4.91
C LEU A 118 21.05 23.57 -4.00
N THR A 119 22.15 24.26 -4.32
CA THR A 119 22.62 25.44 -3.57
C THR A 119 22.08 26.75 -4.18
N VAL A 120 22.08 27.80 -3.35
CA VAL A 120 21.66 29.16 -3.74
C VAL A 120 22.56 29.74 -4.84
N ASP A 121 23.81 29.29 -4.95
CA ASP A 121 24.82 29.80 -5.91
C ASP A 121 24.66 29.24 -7.33
N HIS A 122 23.76 28.27 -7.55
CA HIS A 122 23.31 27.89 -8.90
C HIS A 122 22.26 28.85 -9.48
N ARG A 123 22.30 30.13 -9.06
CA ARG A 123 21.53 31.24 -9.64
C ARG A 123 22.41 32.02 -10.64
N PRO A 124 22.26 31.83 -11.96
CA PRO A 124 22.47 32.96 -12.85
C PRO A 124 21.39 34.01 -12.52
N GLN A 125 21.76 35.28 -12.43
CA GLN A 125 20.86 36.42 -12.14
C GLN A 125 19.85 36.69 -13.26
N THR A 126 19.71 35.79 -14.24
CA THR A 126 18.74 35.85 -15.34
C THR A 126 18.06 34.49 -15.47
N ALA A 127 16.77 34.44 -15.13
CA ALA A 127 15.96 33.22 -14.99
C ALA A 127 15.59 32.52 -16.32
N VAL A 128 16.42 32.63 -17.38
CA VAL A 128 16.02 32.17 -18.72
C VAL A 128 16.65 30.83 -19.13
N HIS A 129 17.80 30.43 -18.56
CA HIS A 129 18.42 29.14 -18.90
C HIS A 129 19.15 28.49 -17.72
N ARG A 130 18.43 27.74 -16.86
CA ARG A 130 19.08 26.72 -16.03
C ARG A 130 19.40 25.52 -16.92
N SER A 131 20.66 25.13 -17.02
CA SER A 131 21.02 23.84 -17.60
C SER A 131 20.29 22.75 -16.82
N PRO A 132 19.63 21.80 -17.49
CA PRO A 132 19.00 20.67 -16.82
C PRO A 132 20.07 19.96 -15.99
N SER A 133 19.81 19.69 -14.72
CA SER A 133 20.79 19.03 -13.86
C SER A 133 20.11 18.07 -12.89
N THR A 134 20.77 16.93 -12.67
CA THR A 134 20.37 16.01 -11.60
C THR A 134 20.83 16.62 -10.28
N VAL A 135 19.90 16.88 -9.37
CA VAL A 135 20.16 17.58 -8.10
C VAL A 135 19.40 16.94 -6.95
N ILE A 136 19.84 17.22 -5.73
CA ILE A 136 19.10 16.90 -4.51
C ILE A 136 18.79 18.18 -3.72
N SER A 137 17.52 18.35 -3.34
CA SER A 137 17.09 19.42 -2.44
C SER A 137 16.74 18.83 -1.08
N TRP A 138 17.49 19.24 -0.06
CA TRP A 138 17.23 18.86 1.33
C TRP A 138 16.32 19.88 2.00
N PHE A 139 15.26 19.42 2.66
CA PHE A 139 14.38 20.30 3.42
C PHE A 139 14.48 20.06 4.93
N GLY A 140 14.60 21.17 5.67
CA GLY A 140 14.51 21.23 7.13
C GLY A 140 13.11 21.61 7.61
N PHE A 141 12.90 21.59 8.93
CA PHE A 141 11.62 21.88 9.55
C PHE A 141 11.53 23.34 9.99
N GLU A 142 10.47 24.03 9.56
CA GLU A 142 10.11 25.35 10.06
C GLU A 142 8.72 25.29 10.69
N ARG A 143 8.65 25.64 11.99
CA ARG A 143 7.39 25.68 12.73
C ARG A 143 6.67 27.00 12.47
N ASN A 144 5.38 26.95 12.16
CA ASN A 144 4.56 28.15 11.95
C ASN A 144 3.76 28.49 13.23
N PRO A 145 4.02 29.63 13.90
CA PRO A 145 3.33 30.01 15.13
C PRO A 145 1.81 30.20 14.95
N GLN A 146 1.38 30.80 13.83
CA GLN A 146 -0.05 31.03 13.57
C GLN A 146 -0.80 29.70 13.41
N LEU A 147 -0.21 28.73 12.71
CA LEU A 147 -0.77 27.40 12.54
C LEU A 147 -0.82 26.67 13.88
N VAL A 148 0.23 26.77 14.71
CA VAL A 148 0.25 26.19 16.07
C VAL A 148 -0.94 26.71 16.88
N THR A 149 -1.14 28.03 16.93
CA THR A 149 -2.28 28.63 17.65
C THR A 149 -3.63 28.16 17.10
N ARG A 150 -3.76 28.03 15.78
CA ARG A 150 -5.02 27.60 15.14
C ARG A 150 -5.43 26.17 15.48
N ILE A 151 -4.47 25.28 15.70
CA ILE A 151 -4.73 23.85 15.95
C ILE A 151 -4.63 23.46 17.43
N GLU A 152 -4.17 24.36 18.29
CA GLU A 152 -3.79 24.07 19.68
C GLU A 152 -4.89 23.35 20.46
N ASN A 153 -6.13 23.85 20.38
CA ASN A 153 -7.28 23.40 21.17
C ASN A 153 -8.31 22.60 20.34
N LEU A 154 -7.92 22.09 19.17
CA LEU A 154 -8.83 21.32 18.33
C LEU A 154 -8.90 19.86 18.79
N SER A 155 -10.12 19.32 18.82
CA SER A 155 -10.39 17.88 18.99
C SER A 155 -9.96 17.08 17.77
N VAL A 156 -9.79 15.76 17.92
CA VAL A 156 -9.46 14.87 16.79
C VAL A 156 -10.42 15.02 15.59
N PRO A 157 -11.76 15.07 15.76
CA PRO A 157 -12.68 15.29 14.63
C PRO A 157 -12.53 16.67 13.94
N LYS A 158 -12.14 17.71 14.70
CA LYS A 158 -11.85 19.03 14.11
C LYS A 158 -10.51 19.04 13.40
N LEU A 159 -9.51 18.33 13.93
CA LEU A 159 -8.21 18.17 13.28
C LEU A 159 -8.32 17.35 11.99
N SER A 160 -9.19 16.33 11.94
CA SER A 160 -9.34 15.47 10.74
C SER A 160 -9.93 16.17 9.53
N THR A 161 -10.65 17.27 9.74
CA THR A 161 -11.26 18.09 8.70
C THR A 161 -10.59 19.46 8.55
N PHE A 162 -9.48 19.70 9.26
CA PHE A 162 -8.83 21.01 9.33
C PHE A 162 -8.20 21.43 7.99
N HIS A 163 -8.40 22.70 7.63
CA HIS A 163 -7.82 23.35 6.46
C HIS A 163 -7.02 24.59 6.89
N PHE A 164 -5.94 24.90 6.18
CA PHE A 164 -5.17 26.12 6.37
C PHE A 164 -4.57 26.59 5.05
N GLN A 165 -4.85 27.84 4.66
CA GLN A 165 -4.42 28.41 3.37
C GLN A 165 -4.86 27.53 2.19
N ASP A 166 -6.11 27.06 2.23
CA ASP A 166 -6.73 26.15 1.25
C ASP A 166 -6.11 24.73 1.16
N ILE A 167 -5.09 24.45 1.99
CA ILE A 167 -4.49 23.12 2.09
C ILE A 167 -5.34 22.26 3.04
N PRO A 168 -5.85 21.08 2.60
CA PRO A 168 -6.62 20.16 3.43
C PRO A 168 -5.71 19.34 4.36
N LEU A 169 -5.01 20.01 5.29
CA LEU A 169 -3.97 19.40 6.12
C LEU A 169 -4.50 18.24 6.99
N GLY A 170 -5.69 18.38 7.57
CA GLY A 170 -6.34 17.33 8.34
C GLY A 170 -6.56 16.05 7.50
N PRO A 171 -7.31 16.15 6.39
CA PRO A 171 -7.54 15.02 5.49
C PRO A 171 -6.26 14.38 4.95
N LEU A 172 -5.23 15.18 4.61
CA LEU A 172 -3.94 14.65 4.13
C LEU A 172 -3.17 13.86 5.21
N CYS A 173 -3.36 14.20 6.48
CA CYS A 173 -2.68 13.56 7.60
C CYS A 173 -3.41 12.32 8.15
N LEU A 174 -4.72 12.23 7.99
CA LEU A 174 -5.56 11.20 8.59
C LEU A 174 -5.18 9.76 8.21
N PRO A 175 -4.94 9.40 6.93
CA PRO A 175 -4.55 8.03 6.58
C PRO A 175 -3.23 7.61 7.22
N GLY A 176 -2.23 8.49 7.23
CA GLY A 176 -0.94 8.24 7.87
C GLY A 176 -1.03 8.08 9.39
N LEU A 177 -1.93 8.84 10.04
CA LEU A 177 -2.17 8.75 11.48
C LEU A 177 -2.85 7.43 11.87
N ARG A 178 -3.93 7.05 11.18
CA ARG A 178 -4.61 5.75 11.35
C ARG A 178 -3.63 4.60 11.14
N TRP A 179 -2.82 4.69 10.08
CA TRP A 179 -1.83 3.67 9.78
C TRP A 179 -0.79 3.51 10.90
N ILE A 180 -0.20 4.60 11.42
CA ILE A 180 0.85 4.46 12.43
C ILE A 180 0.32 4.01 13.79
N LEU A 181 -0.87 4.48 14.18
CA LEU A 181 -1.54 4.12 15.42
C LEU A 181 -2.20 2.74 15.37
N ARG A 182 -2.41 2.20 14.15
CA ARG A 182 -3.04 0.90 13.88
C ARG A 182 -4.49 0.82 14.34
N ILE A 183 -5.25 1.88 14.07
CA ILE A 183 -6.64 2.04 14.49
C ILE A 183 -7.37 2.91 13.46
N HIS A 184 -8.64 2.63 13.21
CA HIS A 184 -9.52 3.44 12.37
C HIS A 184 -10.21 4.52 13.19
N HIS A 185 -10.83 4.11 14.31
CA HIS A 185 -11.49 4.99 15.25
C HIS A 185 -10.46 5.67 16.18
N LEU A 186 -10.01 6.86 15.80
CA LEU A 186 -9.06 7.62 16.60
C LEU A 186 -9.69 8.11 17.91
N ASN A 187 -9.07 7.77 19.03
CA ASN A 187 -9.44 8.30 20.35
C ASN A 187 -9.14 9.81 20.42
N ASP A 188 -10.04 10.60 20.99
CA ASP A 188 -9.78 12.02 21.28
C ASP A 188 -9.04 12.21 22.61
N ASP A 189 -7.83 11.64 22.67
CA ASP A 189 -6.91 11.79 23.78
C ASP A 189 -5.73 12.71 23.44
N GLU A 190 -4.97 13.13 24.45
CA GLU A 190 -3.88 14.08 24.25
C GLU A 190 -2.74 13.55 23.38
N ASN A 191 -2.42 12.26 23.47
CA ASN A 191 -1.38 11.65 22.65
C ASN A 191 -1.77 11.67 21.16
N THR A 192 -3.03 11.36 20.87
CA THR A 192 -3.58 11.38 19.51
C THR A 192 -3.66 12.81 18.98
N ARG A 193 -4.19 13.77 19.76
CA ARG A 193 -4.21 15.19 19.38
C ARG A 193 -2.81 15.76 19.17
N TYR A 194 -1.87 15.48 20.07
CA TYR A 194 -0.47 15.90 19.92
C TYR A 194 0.11 15.40 18.59
N LEU A 195 0.01 14.10 18.33
CA LEU A 195 0.57 13.52 17.11
C LEU A 195 -0.08 14.09 15.84
N PHE A 196 -1.40 14.27 15.85
CA PHE A 196 -2.13 14.84 14.73
C PHE A 196 -1.72 16.30 14.47
N ARG A 197 -1.61 17.13 15.52
CA ARG A 197 -1.11 18.52 15.42
C ARG A 197 0.30 18.54 14.82
N GLU A 198 1.20 17.68 15.28
CA GLU A 198 2.57 17.60 14.75
C GLU A 198 2.63 17.09 13.29
N TYR A 199 1.72 16.20 12.89
CA TYR A 199 1.58 15.80 11.48
C TYR A 199 1.06 16.95 10.62
N ILE A 200 0.08 17.72 11.09
CA ILE A 200 -0.43 18.92 10.38
C ILE A 200 0.68 19.96 10.19
N LEU A 201 1.46 20.25 11.23
CA LEU A 201 2.61 21.15 11.14
C LEU A 201 3.65 20.65 10.14
N SER A 202 3.94 19.35 10.17
CA SER A 202 4.88 18.70 9.26
C SER A 202 4.39 18.71 7.82
N ALA A 203 3.12 18.43 7.58
CA ALA A 203 2.48 18.49 6.26
C ALA A 203 2.53 19.92 5.70
N TRP A 204 2.20 20.94 6.50
CA TRP A 204 2.30 22.33 6.05
C TRP A 204 3.74 22.72 5.66
N ASN A 205 4.74 22.29 6.44
CA ASN A 205 6.14 22.53 6.10
C ASN A 205 6.54 21.81 4.79
N VAL A 206 6.13 20.56 4.61
CA VAL A 206 6.32 19.83 3.34
C VAL A 206 5.66 20.59 2.19
N ALA A 207 4.43 21.06 2.35
CA ALA A 207 3.71 21.81 1.31
C ALA A 207 4.50 23.03 0.86
N ARG A 208 4.96 23.87 1.81
CA ARG A 208 5.74 25.07 1.49
C ARG A 208 7.08 24.76 0.84
N LYS A 209 7.84 23.82 1.40
CA LYS A 209 9.18 23.48 0.92
C LYS A 209 9.11 22.80 -0.44
N PHE A 210 8.13 21.92 -0.65
CA PHE A 210 7.92 21.26 -1.93
C PHE A 210 7.41 22.23 -3.00
N SER A 211 6.47 23.12 -2.65
CA SER A 211 5.99 24.20 -3.53
C SER A 211 7.15 25.05 -4.05
N LYS A 212 7.99 25.57 -3.15
CA LYS A 212 9.21 26.32 -3.53
C LYS A 212 10.17 25.50 -4.40
N PHE A 213 10.37 24.23 -4.06
CA PHE A 213 11.22 23.34 -4.84
C PHE A 213 10.69 23.14 -6.27
N LEU A 214 9.38 23.01 -6.46
CA LEU A 214 8.77 22.91 -7.79
C LEU A 214 8.96 24.19 -8.61
N ASP A 215 8.90 25.38 -7.99
CA ASP A 215 9.20 26.66 -8.65
C ASP A 215 10.64 26.70 -9.18
N GLU A 216 11.58 26.13 -8.44
CA GLU A 216 12.99 26.10 -8.80
C GLU A 216 13.32 25.05 -9.88
N ILE A 217 12.58 23.95 -9.91
CA ILE A 217 12.89 22.78 -10.73
C ILE A 217 12.07 22.73 -12.03
N ASN A 218 10.84 23.26 -12.04
CA ASN A 218 9.91 23.17 -13.17
C ASN A 218 9.86 21.76 -13.82
N PRO A 219 9.46 20.72 -13.06
CA PRO A 219 9.54 19.34 -13.52
C PRO A 219 8.42 18.95 -14.48
N ARG A 220 8.68 17.94 -15.32
CA ARG A 220 7.65 17.33 -16.16
C ARG A 220 6.69 16.42 -15.39
N ALA A 221 7.19 15.77 -14.33
CA ALA A 221 6.42 14.82 -13.54
C ALA A 221 7.03 14.65 -12.14
N VAL A 222 6.21 14.20 -11.21
CA VAL A 222 6.59 13.84 -9.84
C VAL A 222 6.30 12.36 -9.61
N VAL A 223 7.32 11.59 -9.20
CA VAL A 223 7.20 10.18 -8.81
C VAL A 223 7.23 10.06 -7.29
N LEU A 224 6.15 9.53 -6.72
CA LEU A 224 5.92 9.44 -5.27
C LEU A 224 5.72 8.00 -4.83
N PHE A 225 6.22 7.66 -3.65
CA PHE A 225 5.82 6.43 -2.99
C PHE A 225 4.38 6.54 -2.48
N ASN A 226 3.53 5.54 -2.79
CA ASN A 226 2.21 5.27 -2.21
C ASN A 226 1.15 6.37 -2.46
N GLY A 227 1.43 7.62 -2.08
CA GLY A 227 0.60 8.79 -2.30
C GLY A 227 -0.42 9.08 -1.20
N GLN A 228 -0.54 8.22 -0.18
CA GLN A 228 -1.51 8.36 0.92
C GLN A 228 -0.87 8.74 2.27
N PHE A 229 0.43 8.48 2.47
CA PHE A 229 1.12 8.99 3.66
C PHE A 229 1.32 10.49 3.57
N PHE A 230 1.08 11.22 4.68
CA PHE A 230 1.00 12.68 4.65
C PHE A 230 2.15 13.41 3.94
N PRO A 231 3.45 12.99 4.02
CA PRO A 231 4.49 13.68 3.28
C PRO A 231 4.24 13.57 1.77
N GLU A 232 4.06 12.36 1.26
CA GLU A 232 3.80 12.08 -0.15
C GLU A 232 2.41 12.56 -0.60
N ALA A 233 1.38 12.42 0.22
CA ALA A 233 0.03 12.94 -0.05
C ALA A 233 0.04 14.46 -0.18
N THR A 234 0.79 15.15 0.68
CA THR A 234 0.97 16.60 0.59
C THR A 234 1.71 17.00 -0.68
N ALA A 235 2.82 16.31 -1.00
CA ALA A 235 3.57 16.57 -2.24
C ALA A 235 2.70 16.33 -3.48
N ARG A 236 1.90 15.26 -3.48
CA ARG A 236 0.91 14.95 -4.52
C ARG A 236 -0.13 16.06 -4.65
N TRP A 237 -0.69 16.52 -3.54
CA TRP A 237 -1.66 17.61 -3.53
C TRP A 237 -1.06 18.89 -4.14
N VAL A 238 0.12 19.31 -3.67
CA VAL A 238 0.81 20.50 -4.20
C VAL A 238 1.10 20.39 -5.70
N ALA A 239 1.61 19.23 -6.16
CA ALA A 239 1.89 19.02 -7.58
C ALA A 239 0.61 19.11 -8.43
N ARG A 240 -0.49 18.52 -7.97
CA ARG A 240 -1.79 18.58 -8.67
C ARG A 240 -2.38 19.97 -8.72
N GLN A 241 -2.26 20.77 -7.66
CA GLN A 241 -2.69 22.18 -7.68
C GLN A 241 -1.95 23.01 -8.74
N ARG A 242 -0.77 22.56 -9.17
CA ARG A 242 0.06 23.20 -10.19
C ARG A 242 -0.07 22.55 -11.58
N GLY A 243 -0.99 21.60 -11.76
CA GLY A 243 -1.15 20.86 -13.02
C GLY A 243 0.02 19.94 -13.37
N ILE A 244 0.89 19.61 -12.42
CA ILE A 244 2.05 18.74 -12.65
C ILE A 244 1.61 17.29 -12.53
N ARG A 245 1.97 16.46 -13.52
CA ARG A 245 1.68 15.02 -13.55
C ARG A 245 2.29 14.32 -12.33
N VAL A 246 1.51 13.47 -11.66
CA VAL A 246 1.95 12.70 -10.49
C VAL A 246 1.79 11.22 -10.75
N ILE A 247 2.90 10.50 -10.62
CA ILE A 247 2.98 9.04 -10.70
C ILE A 247 3.20 8.51 -9.29
N THR A 248 2.39 7.56 -8.86
CA THR A 248 2.56 6.88 -7.57
C THR A 248 3.03 5.45 -7.78
N HIS A 249 3.82 4.91 -6.85
CA HIS A 249 4.25 3.51 -6.89
C HIS A 249 4.12 2.80 -5.55
N GLU A 250 3.93 1.48 -5.59
CA GLU A 250 3.84 0.59 -4.45
C GLU A 250 4.41 -0.79 -4.80
N VAL A 251 4.54 -1.68 -3.82
CA VAL A 251 4.90 -3.07 -4.07
C VAL A 251 3.86 -3.78 -4.97
N GLY A 252 4.38 -4.54 -5.93
CA GLY A 252 3.61 -5.42 -6.82
C GLY A 252 3.11 -6.69 -6.11
N LEU A 253 2.23 -7.44 -6.78
CA LEU A 253 1.71 -8.71 -6.23
C LEU A 253 2.72 -9.86 -6.39
N GLN A 254 3.58 -9.80 -7.40
CA GLN A 254 4.69 -10.75 -7.57
C GLN A 254 5.88 -10.44 -6.63
N PRO A 255 6.69 -11.45 -6.27
CA PRO A 255 7.91 -11.23 -5.51
C PRO A 255 8.84 -10.21 -6.18
N ALA A 256 9.44 -9.33 -5.36
CA ALA A 256 10.40 -8.32 -5.81
C ALA A 256 9.91 -7.46 -6.99
N SER A 257 8.61 -7.17 -7.06
CA SER A 257 8.01 -6.37 -8.12
C SER A 257 7.41 -5.06 -7.59
N ALA A 258 7.22 -4.10 -8.49
CA ALA A 258 6.62 -2.80 -8.21
C ALA A 258 5.42 -2.54 -9.13
N PHE A 259 4.48 -1.73 -8.66
CA PHE A 259 3.35 -1.22 -9.44
C PHE A 259 3.47 0.30 -9.53
N PHE A 260 3.36 0.84 -10.74
CA PHE A 260 3.40 2.28 -11.02
C PHE A 260 2.09 2.69 -11.71
N THR A 261 1.58 3.90 -11.40
CA THR A 261 0.35 4.42 -12.01
C THR A 261 0.26 5.95 -11.88
N ASP A 262 -0.42 6.62 -12.81
CA ASP A 262 -0.84 8.03 -12.67
C ASP A 262 -1.99 8.22 -11.65
N GLY A 263 -2.64 7.12 -11.27
CA GLY A 263 -3.67 7.08 -10.25
C GLY A 263 -3.08 7.00 -8.84
N GLU A 264 -3.79 6.27 -7.98
CA GLU A 264 -3.35 5.98 -6.62
C GLU A 264 -2.91 4.53 -6.51
N ALA A 265 -1.62 4.33 -6.24
CA ALA A 265 -1.03 3.00 -6.18
C ALA A 265 -1.70 2.11 -5.11
N THR A 266 -2.29 2.67 -4.06
CA THR A 266 -3.03 1.91 -3.04
C THR A 266 -4.40 1.42 -3.53
N ALA A 267 -5.03 2.13 -4.46
CA ALA A 267 -6.30 1.76 -5.09
C ALA A 267 -6.10 0.70 -6.19
N TYR A 268 -4.89 0.59 -6.75
CA TYR A 268 -4.58 -0.35 -7.83
C TYR A 268 -5.52 -0.18 -9.05
N PRO A 269 -5.60 1.02 -9.65
CA PRO A 269 -6.42 1.22 -10.85
C PRO A 269 -5.78 0.46 -12.02
N ILE A 270 -6.42 -0.61 -12.47
CA ILE A 270 -5.97 -1.43 -13.60
C ILE A 270 -6.95 -1.25 -14.75
N HIS A 271 -6.50 -0.76 -15.90
CA HIS A 271 -7.32 -0.79 -17.10
C HIS A 271 -7.01 -2.07 -17.89
N ILE A 272 -8.06 -2.81 -18.24
CA ILE A 272 -8.05 -4.03 -19.04
C ILE A 272 -8.90 -3.70 -20.28
N PRO A 273 -8.33 -3.77 -21.49
CA PRO A 273 -9.08 -3.58 -22.74
C PRO A 273 -10.23 -4.58 -22.84
N ASP A 274 -11.38 -4.14 -23.35
CA ASP A 274 -12.62 -4.95 -23.38
C ASP A 274 -12.47 -6.23 -24.19
N GLU A 275 -11.68 -6.15 -25.27
CA GLU A 275 -11.34 -7.22 -26.19
C GLU A 275 -10.30 -8.22 -25.64
N PHE A 276 -9.61 -7.89 -24.55
CA PHE A 276 -8.58 -8.76 -24.00
C PHE A 276 -9.20 -10.04 -23.42
N GLU A 277 -8.73 -11.20 -23.89
CA GLU A 277 -8.98 -12.52 -23.33
C GLU A 277 -7.67 -13.22 -22.99
N LEU A 278 -7.68 -14.06 -21.96
CA LEU A 278 -6.53 -14.91 -21.70
C LEU A 278 -6.43 -15.98 -22.79
N SER A 279 -5.25 -16.12 -23.41
CA SER A 279 -4.92 -17.31 -24.20
C SER A 279 -4.84 -18.57 -23.33
N ASP A 280 -4.74 -19.74 -23.96
CA ASP A 280 -4.55 -21.00 -23.24
C ASP A 280 -3.26 -21.01 -22.42
N GLU A 281 -2.17 -20.44 -22.94
CA GLU A 281 -0.90 -20.31 -22.23
C GLU A 281 -1.03 -19.38 -21.01
N GLN A 282 -1.74 -18.26 -21.17
CA GLN A 282 -1.97 -17.30 -20.09
C GLN A 282 -2.87 -17.91 -19.00
N ASN A 283 -3.89 -18.67 -19.39
CA ASN A 283 -4.73 -19.43 -18.46
C ASN A 283 -3.91 -20.47 -17.70
N ALA A 284 -3.08 -21.27 -18.38
CA ALA A 284 -2.23 -22.27 -17.75
C ALA A 284 -1.23 -21.64 -16.75
N ARG A 285 -0.65 -20.49 -17.10
CA ARG A 285 0.23 -19.71 -16.20
C ARG A 285 -0.51 -19.23 -14.96
N LEU A 286 -1.74 -18.71 -15.12
CA LEU A 286 -2.57 -18.28 -14.01
C LEU A 286 -2.96 -19.45 -13.11
N ASP A 287 -3.32 -20.59 -13.68
CA ASP A 287 -3.71 -21.79 -12.94
C ASP A 287 -2.53 -22.37 -12.15
N ALA A 288 -1.31 -22.32 -12.69
CA ALA A 288 -0.10 -22.70 -11.97
C ALA A 288 0.16 -21.79 -10.75
N TYR A 289 -0.13 -20.49 -10.86
CA TYR A 289 -0.07 -19.56 -9.73
C TYR A 289 -1.17 -19.88 -8.69
N LEU A 290 -2.41 -20.04 -9.14
CA LEU A 290 -3.56 -20.33 -8.27
C LEU A 290 -3.40 -21.65 -7.51
N ALA A 291 -2.86 -22.69 -8.15
CA ALA A 291 -2.61 -23.97 -7.50
C ALA A 291 -1.69 -23.83 -6.27
N LYS A 292 -0.60 -23.06 -6.38
CA LYS A 292 0.28 -22.75 -5.25
C LYS A 292 -0.43 -21.89 -4.21
N ARG A 293 -1.17 -20.88 -4.68
CA ARG A 293 -1.93 -19.94 -3.83
C ARG A 293 -2.95 -20.66 -2.96
N PHE A 294 -3.67 -21.63 -3.52
CA PHE A 294 -4.69 -22.44 -2.85
C PHE A 294 -4.11 -23.43 -1.82
N GLN A 295 -2.84 -23.77 -1.93
CA GLN A 295 -2.09 -24.55 -0.94
C GLN A 295 -1.44 -23.67 0.15
N GLY A 296 -1.62 -22.34 0.08
CA GLY A 296 -0.99 -21.37 0.99
C GLY A 296 0.47 -21.05 0.67
N ASP A 297 1.00 -21.51 -0.47
CA ASP A 297 2.40 -21.31 -0.86
C ASP A 297 2.59 -20.03 -1.68
N PHE A 298 2.57 -18.87 -1.01
CA PHE A 298 2.83 -17.57 -1.64
C PHE A 298 3.46 -16.58 -0.64
N THR A 299 4.07 -15.51 -1.17
CA THR A 299 4.63 -14.43 -0.36
C THR A 299 4.26 -13.06 -0.93
N MET A 300 4.11 -12.06 -0.07
CA MET A 300 3.96 -10.64 -0.45
C MET A 300 4.97 -9.80 0.31
N ALA A 301 5.74 -8.97 -0.40
CA ALA A 301 6.81 -8.15 0.18
C ALA A 301 7.77 -8.96 1.10
N GLY A 302 8.04 -10.22 0.73
CA GLY A 302 8.92 -11.14 1.47
C GLY A 302 8.29 -11.81 2.69
N ILE A 303 6.96 -11.75 2.88
CA ILE A 303 6.25 -12.38 4.00
C ILE A 303 5.38 -13.53 3.48
N LYS A 304 5.51 -14.72 4.08
CA LYS A 304 4.58 -15.85 3.91
C LYS A 304 3.49 -15.73 4.98
N PHE A 305 2.23 -15.55 4.57
CA PHE A 305 1.11 -15.33 5.52
C PHE A 305 0.57 -16.62 6.12
N TRP A 306 0.78 -17.76 5.46
CA TRP A 306 0.28 -19.07 5.90
C TRP A 306 1.45 -20.05 5.89
N ALA A 307 1.99 -20.37 7.08
CA ALA A 307 3.07 -21.34 7.20
C ALA A 307 2.56 -22.78 7.03
N GLU A 308 1.34 -23.03 7.54
CA GLU A 308 0.59 -24.28 7.43
C GLU A 308 -0.89 -23.93 7.22
N MET A 309 -1.54 -24.58 6.27
CA MET A 309 -2.99 -24.49 6.07
C MET A 309 -3.61 -25.82 6.47
N LYS A 310 -4.48 -25.82 7.46
CA LYS A 310 -5.17 -27.02 7.93
C LYS A 310 -6.56 -27.05 7.30
N GLY A 311 -6.97 -28.23 6.82
CA GLY A 311 -8.34 -28.42 6.31
C GLY A 311 -9.39 -28.18 7.38
N LEU A 312 -10.66 -28.30 7.00
CA LEU A 312 -11.78 -28.24 7.95
C LEU A 312 -11.75 -29.48 8.84
N ASP A 313 -11.54 -29.30 10.14
CA ASP A 313 -11.45 -30.40 11.09
C ASP A 313 -12.81 -31.08 11.34
N GLU A 314 -12.77 -32.28 11.94
CA GLU A 314 -13.98 -33.07 12.18
C GLU A 314 -14.97 -32.33 13.10
N ALA A 315 -14.48 -31.59 14.09
CA ALA A 315 -15.32 -30.82 15.00
C ALA A 315 -16.10 -29.71 14.26
N PHE A 316 -15.44 -29.00 13.35
CA PHE A 316 -16.07 -28.01 12.48
C PHE A 316 -17.11 -28.67 11.59
N LEU A 317 -16.79 -29.78 10.94
CA LEU A 317 -17.70 -30.49 10.04
C LEU A 317 -18.94 -31.02 10.79
N GLN A 318 -18.77 -31.56 11.99
CA GLN A 318 -19.86 -32.01 12.85
C GLN A 318 -20.77 -30.84 13.29
N LYS A 319 -20.20 -29.67 13.59
CA LYS A 319 -20.98 -28.46 13.87
C LYS A 319 -21.73 -27.98 12.63
N ALA A 320 -21.05 -27.90 11.49
CA ALA A 320 -21.62 -27.42 10.23
C ALA A 320 -22.78 -28.28 9.73
N ALA A 321 -22.72 -29.60 9.94
CA ALA A 321 -23.79 -30.53 9.57
C ALA A 321 -25.14 -30.27 10.28
N ARG A 322 -25.16 -29.46 11.35
CA ARG A 322 -26.39 -29.08 12.08
C ARG A 322 -27.13 -27.90 11.44
N PHE A 323 -26.54 -27.25 10.45
CA PHE A 323 -27.08 -26.08 9.78
C PHE A 323 -27.38 -26.38 8.31
N LYS A 324 -28.30 -25.62 7.72
CA LYS A 324 -28.71 -25.83 6.32
C LYS A 324 -27.60 -25.46 5.32
N GLN A 325 -26.79 -24.47 5.67
CA GLN A 325 -25.79 -23.87 4.79
C GLN A 325 -24.68 -23.18 5.59
N ILE A 326 -23.54 -22.94 4.93
CA ILE A 326 -22.39 -22.23 5.49
C ILE A 326 -22.18 -20.91 4.72
N VAL A 327 -21.95 -19.81 5.44
CA VAL A 327 -21.65 -18.49 4.87
C VAL A 327 -20.41 -17.90 5.55
N PRO A 328 -19.23 -17.91 4.90
CA PRO A 328 -18.03 -17.27 5.42
C PRO A 328 -18.08 -15.75 5.22
N VAL A 329 -17.54 -15.06 6.21
CA VAL A 329 -17.41 -13.60 6.27
C VAL A 329 -15.93 -13.27 6.43
N PHE A 330 -15.29 -12.87 5.33
CA PHE A 330 -13.86 -12.53 5.34
C PHE A 330 -13.65 -11.04 5.54
N THR A 331 -12.80 -10.72 6.52
CA THR A 331 -12.50 -9.35 6.94
C THR A 331 -11.13 -8.87 6.46
N ASN A 332 -10.84 -7.59 6.71
CA ASN A 332 -9.63 -6.89 6.32
C ASN A 332 -8.97 -6.23 7.54
N VAL A 333 -7.77 -5.68 7.35
CA VAL A 333 -7.13 -4.82 8.36
C VAL A 333 -7.68 -3.39 8.22
N ILE A 334 -8.30 -2.89 9.29
CA ILE A 334 -9.10 -1.63 9.28
C ILE A 334 -8.29 -0.34 9.09
N PHE A 335 -6.99 -0.35 9.39
CA PHE A 335 -6.14 0.85 9.35
C PHE A 335 -5.26 0.95 8.08
N ASP A 336 -5.38 0.01 7.14
CA ASP A 336 -4.53 -0.02 5.94
C ASP A 336 -4.80 1.21 5.03
N THR A 337 -3.77 1.67 4.31
CA THR A 337 -3.88 2.79 3.35
C THR A 337 -4.77 2.50 2.13
N SER A 338 -5.24 1.26 1.97
CA SER A 338 -6.25 0.88 0.99
C SER A 338 -7.70 1.09 1.47
N GLN A 339 -7.94 1.18 2.79
CA GLN A 339 -9.29 1.32 3.35
C GLN A 339 -10.01 2.63 2.97
N PRO A 340 -9.34 3.80 2.83
CA PRO A 340 -10.00 5.01 2.35
C PRO A 340 -10.70 4.86 0.99
N HIS A 341 -10.26 3.91 0.15
CA HIS A 341 -10.86 3.62 -1.14
C HIS A 341 -12.03 2.64 -1.07
N ALA A 342 -12.14 1.89 0.03
CA ALA A 342 -13.09 0.81 0.21
C ALA A 342 -14.42 1.28 0.78
N ASN A 343 -14.35 2.23 1.72
CA ASN A 343 -15.46 2.75 2.51
C ASN A 343 -16.36 3.67 1.65
N THR A 344 -17.12 3.04 0.76
CA THR A 344 -18.01 3.72 -0.22
C THR A 344 -19.48 3.43 0.03
N VAL A 345 -19.80 2.33 0.72
CA VAL A 345 -21.15 1.91 1.08
C VAL A 345 -21.40 2.05 2.59
N PHE A 346 -20.40 1.70 3.40
CA PHE A 346 -20.39 1.83 4.86
C PHE A 346 -19.34 2.85 5.29
N GLU A 347 -19.48 3.44 6.50
CA GLU A 347 -18.45 4.33 7.05
C GLU A 347 -17.13 3.57 7.21
N ASP A 348 -17.21 2.32 7.69
CA ASP A 348 -16.11 1.36 7.69
C ASP A 348 -16.57 -0.12 7.75
N MET A 349 -15.63 -1.03 7.97
CA MET A 349 -15.88 -2.48 7.99
C MET A 349 -16.65 -2.94 9.25
N PHE A 350 -16.51 -2.27 10.39
CA PHE A 350 -17.21 -2.65 11.62
C PHE A 350 -18.71 -2.34 11.54
N ASP A 351 -19.10 -1.25 10.88
CA ASP A 351 -20.52 -0.99 10.58
C ASP A 351 -21.13 -2.10 9.71
N TRP A 352 -20.37 -2.57 8.72
CA TRP A 352 -20.79 -3.72 7.91
C TRP A 352 -20.90 -4.99 8.75
N LEU A 353 -19.96 -5.22 9.68
CA LEU A 353 -20.01 -6.38 10.57
C LEU A 353 -21.18 -6.32 11.57
N ASP A 354 -21.54 -5.13 12.06
CA ASP A 354 -22.73 -4.92 12.88
C ASP A 354 -24.00 -5.27 12.10
N LEU A 355 -24.12 -4.83 10.83
CA LEU A 355 -25.20 -5.26 9.93
C LEU A 355 -25.22 -6.79 9.73
N VAL A 356 -24.06 -7.40 9.50
CA VAL A 356 -23.95 -8.86 9.33
C VAL A 356 -24.41 -9.58 10.59
N LEU A 357 -24.09 -9.07 11.78
CA LEU A 357 -24.53 -9.65 13.05
C LEU A 357 -26.05 -9.59 13.24
N GLU A 358 -26.71 -8.53 12.79
CA GLU A 358 -28.17 -8.48 12.76
C GLU A 358 -28.75 -9.59 11.87
N VAL A 359 -28.21 -9.77 10.67
CA VAL A 359 -28.64 -10.84 9.74
C VAL A 359 -28.35 -12.23 10.32
N ILE A 360 -27.21 -12.42 11.00
CA ILE A 360 -26.88 -13.69 11.67
C ILE A 360 -27.99 -14.11 12.65
N LYS A 361 -28.49 -13.16 13.45
CA LYS A 361 -29.52 -13.41 14.47
C LYS A 361 -30.88 -13.74 13.85
N GLU A 362 -31.16 -13.20 12.68
CA GLU A 362 -32.41 -13.47 11.94
C GLU A 362 -32.40 -14.83 11.24
N HIS A 363 -31.23 -15.47 11.08
CA HIS A 363 -31.03 -16.70 10.29
C HIS A 363 -30.34 -17.83 11.10
N PRO A 364 -30.97 -18.32 12.19
CA PRO A 364 -30.40 -19.36 13.06
C PRO A 364 -30.15 -20.70 12.35
N GLU A 365 -30.78 -20.94 11.19
CA GLU A 365 -30.60 -22.13 10.36
C GLU A 365 -29.30 -22.12 9.52
N THR A 366 -28.58 -20.99 9.46
CA THR A 366 -27.36 -20.82 8.67
C THR A 366 -26.14 -20.72 9.57
N LEU A 367 -25.08 -21.48 9.28
CA LEU A 367 -23.79 -21.33 9.97
C LEU A 367 -22.97 -20.19 9.34
N PHE A 368 -22.71 -19.15 10.10
CA PHE A 368 -21.82 -18.06 9.69
C PHE A 368 -20.41 -18.28 10.23
N VAL A 369 -19.40 -18.07 9.38
CA VAL A 369 -17.99 -18.22 9.77
C VAL A 369 -17.28 -16.88 9.60
N ILE A 370 -17.13 -16.13 10.69
CA ILE A 370 -16.47 -14.82 10.68
C ILE A 370 -14.97 -15.05 10.85
N ARG A 371 -14.18 -14.68 9.83
CA ARG A 371 -12.73 -14.88 9.83
C ARG A 371 -11.99 -13.54 9.91
N ALA A 372 -11.26 -13.35 11.00
CA ALA A 372 -10.34 -12.23 11.17
C ALA A 372 -9.13 -12.36 10.23
N HIS A 373 -8.62 -11.24 9.71
CA HIS A 373 -7.46 -11.25 8.84
C HIS A 373 -6.18 -11.61 9.63
N PRO A 374 -5.33 -12.55 9.16
CA PRO A 374 -4.16 -13.01 9.92
C PRO A 374 -3.15 -11.90 10.22
N ASP A 375 -3.11 -10.88 9.36
CA ASP A 375 -2.20 -9.75 9.51
C ASP A 375 -2.55 -8.82 10.69
N GLU A 376 -3.74 -8.94 11.28
CA GLU A 376 -4.15 -8.16 12.46
C GLU A 376 -3.22 -8.36 13.66
N LEU A 377 -2.60 -9.54 13.81
CA LEU A 377 -1.66 -9.81 14.90
C LEU A 377 -0.20 -9.90 14.44
N ARG A 378 0.10 -9.49 13.20
CA ARG A 378 1.47 -9.54 12.67
C ARG A 378 2.43 -8.79 13.60
N VAL A 379 3.49 -9.47 14.04
CA VAL A 379 4.50 -8.90 14.93
C VAL A 379 5.04 -7.58 14.37
N ARG A 380 5.03 -6.50 15.19
CA ARG A 380 5.36 -5.09 14.85
C ARG A 380 4.33 -4.33 14.00
N LYS A 381 3.29 -5.00 13.51
CA LYS A 381 2.19 -4.39 12.73
C LYS A 381 0.80 -4.74 13.30
N SER A 382 0.74 -5.26 14.52
CA SER A 382 -0.50 -5.64 15.19
C SER A 382 -1.47 -4.46 15.25
N SER A 383 -2.73 -4.74 14.95
CA SER A 383 -3.85 -3.82 15.08
C SER A 383 -4.11 -3.50 16.55
N ARG A 384 -4.51 -2.26 16.83
CA ARG A 384 -5.10 -1.87 18.12
C ARG A 384 -6.62 -1.97 18.11
N GLU A 385 -7.19 -2.20 16.94
CA GLU A 385 -8.62 -2.37 16.71
C GLU A 385 -8.80 -3.57 15.80
N THR A 386 -9.24 -4.68 16.38
CA THR A 386 -9.28 -6.01 15.74
C THR A 386 -10.70 -6.48 15.58
N VAL A 387 -10.93 -7.34 14.58
CA VAL A 387 -12.20 -8.06 14.43
C VAL A 387 -12.45 -8.96 15.65
N GLU A 388 -11.41 -9.51 16.27
CA GLU A 388 -11.53 -10.26 17.54
C GLU A 388 -12.04 -9.38 18.69
N GLY A 389 -11.57 -8.14 18.79
CA GLY A 389 -12.05 -7.16 19.77
C GLY A 389 -13.51 -6.79 19.52
N TRP A 390 -13.88 -6.52 18.27
CA TRP A 390 -15.27 -6.31 17.86
C TRP A 390 -16.15 -7.52 18.24
N ALA A 391 -15.75 -8.72 17.86
CA ALA A 391 -16.50 -9.96 18.11
C ALA A 391 -16.72 -10.21 19.61
N THR A 392 -15.69 -9.94 20.43
CA THR A 392 -15.79 -10.02 21.89
C THR A 392 -16.74 -8.95 22.44
N SER A 393 -16.63 -7.71 21.99
CA SER A 393 -17.47 -6.59 22.46
C SER A 393 -18.96 -6.75 22.12
N ARG A 394 -19.26 -7.43 21.01
CA ARG A 394 -20.61 -7.75 20.56
C ARG A 394 -21.09 -9.12 21.02
N GLU A 395 -20.28 -9.84 21.79
CA GLU A 395 -20.53 -11.19 22.30
C GLU A 395 -20.91 -12.21 21.21
N VAL A 396 -20.30 -12.09 20.02
CA VAL A 396 -20.61 -12.88 18.82
C VAL A 396 -20.54 -14.38 19.07
N GLN A 397 -19.67 -14.82 19.99
CA GLN A 397 -19.53 -16.24 20.31
C GLN A 397 -20.74 -16.84 21.05
N LYS A 398 -21.67 -16.03 21.55
CA LYS A 398 -22.93 -16.52 22.16
C LYS A 398 -23.93 -17.02 21.11
N GLU A 399 -23.80 -16.58 19.86
CA GLU A 399 -24.67 -17.00 18.78
C GLU A 399 -24.34 -18.44 18.38
N ALA A 400 -25.30 -19.37 18.57
CA ALA A 400 -25.08 -20.80 18.34
C ALA A 400 -24.70 -21.11 16.88
N ASN A 401 -25.19 -20.29 15.95
CA ASN A 401 -25.00 -20.38 14.51
C ASN A 401 -23.78 -19.59 14.01
N VAL A 402 -22.83 -19.25 14.89
CA VAL A 402 -21.57 -18.60 14.51
C VAL A 402 -20.35 -19.45 14.87
N VAL A 403 -19.33 -19.39 14.02
CA VAL A 403 -17.95 -19.77 14.32
C VAL A 403 -17.07 -18.56 14.05
N PHE A 404 -16.42 -18.05 15.10
CA PHE A 404 -15.40 -17.02 14.97
C PHE A 404 -14.04 -17.69 14.77
N VAL A 405 -13.32 -17.30 13.72
CA VAL A 405 -11.98 -17.78 13.40
C VAL A 405 -11.00 -16.62 13.57
N GLY A 406 -10.20 -16.69 14.63
CA GLY A 406 -9.24 -15.67 14.99
C GLY A 406 -8.04 -15.59 14.03
N PRO A 407 -7.23 -14.52 14.11
CA PRO A 407 -6.14 -14.24 13.17
C PRO A 407 -4.95 -15.22 13.28
N ARG A 408 -4.90 -16.07 14.31
CA ARG A 408 -3.87 -17.11 14.50
C ARG A 408 -4.29 -18.48 13.97
N GLU A 409 -5.56 -18.64 13.63
CA GLU A 409 -6.10 -19.92 13.22
C GLU A 409 -5.74 -20.23 11.76
N THR A 410 -5.39 -21.49 11.50
CA THR A 410 -4.87 -21.96 10.21
C THR A 410 -5.93 -22.65 9.35
N LEU A 411 -7.21 -22.53 9.73
CA LEU A 411 -8.36 -23.09 9.00
C LEU A 411 -8.29 -22.69 7.51
N SER A 412 -8.44 -23.64 6.59
CA SER A 412 -8.36 -23.39 5.16
C SER A 412 -9.52 -22.51 4.68
N SER A 413 -9.20 -21.33 4.16
CA SER A 413 -10.22 -20.45 3.58
C SER A 413 -10.79 -21.01 2.27
N TYR A 414 -9.99 -21.79 1.52
CA TYR A 414 -10.41 -22.36 0.24
C TYR A 414 -11.35 -23.56 0.40
N GLU A 415 -11.09 -24.46 1.36
CA GLU A 415 -12.05 -25.53 1.68
C GLU A 415 -13.36 -24.97 2.24
N LEU A 416 -13.26 -23.90 3.05
CA LEU A 416 -14.43 -23.19 3.54
C LEU A 416 -15.26 -22.64 2.37
N ILE A 417 -14.64 -21.92 1.42
CA ILE A 417 -15.30 -21.41 0.20
C ILE A 417 -15.99 -22.54 -0.58
N GLN A 418 -15.33 -23.68 -0.78
CA GLN A 418 -15.90 -24.81 -1.53
C GLN A 418 -17.17 -25.41 -0.91
N LYS A 419 -17.30 -25.37 0.42
CA LYS A 419 -18.49 -25.88 1.13
C LYS A 419 -19.55 -24.80 1.41
N SER A 420 -19.30 -23.58 0.99
CA SER A 420 -20.16 -22.43 1.29
C SER A 420 -21.27 -22.26 0.27
N LYS A 421 -22.41 -21.72 0.71
CA LYS A 421 -23.48 -21.31 -0.21
C LYS A 421 -23.08 -20.07 -1.02
N PHE A 422 -22.54 -19.08 -0.32
CA PHE A 422 -21.93 -17.88 -0.90
C PHE A 422 -20.94 -17.30 0.10
N VAL A 423 -20.09 -16.39 -0.37
CA VAL A 423 -19.03 -15.75 0.41
C VAL A 423 -19.36 -14.28 0.60
N MET A 424 -19.15 -13.76 1.81
CA MET A 424 -19.23 -12.32 2.08
C MET A 424 -17.84 -11.74 2.34
N VAL A 425 -17.56 -10.58 1.75
CA VAL A 425 -16.30 -9.86 1.92
C VAL A 425 -16.56 -8.36 2.06
N TYR A 426 -15.70 -7.65 2.81
CA TYR A 426 -15.68 -6.20 2.74
C TYR A 426 -14.98 -5.74 1.46
N ASN A 427 -13.65 -5.80 1.41
CA ASN A 427 -12.84 -5.52 0.22
C ASN A 427 -11.65 -6.48 0.06
N SER A 428 -11.72 -7.65 0.67
CA SER A 428 -10.65 -8.65 0.68
C SER A 428 -10.40 -9.26 -0.70
N THR A 429 -9.13 -9.46 -1.05
CA THR A 429 -8.71 -10.11 -2.31
C THR A 429 -9.20 -11.55 -2.41
N ILE A 430 -9.54 -12.20 -1.29
CA ILE A 430 -10.11 -13.54 -1.31
C ILE A 430 -11.46 -13.60 -2.03
N GLY A 431 -12.20 -12.49 -2.12
CA GLY A 431 -13.43 -12.41 -2.91
C GLY A 431 -13.19 -12.62 -4.41
N LEU A 432 -12.06 -12.12 -4.93
CA LEU A 432 -11.64 -12.37 -6.31
C LEU A 432 -11.33 -13.86 -6.53
N GLU A 433 -10.57 -14.45 -5.61
CA GLU A 433 -10.19 -15.87 -5.65
C GLU A 433 -11.43 -16.78 -5.56
N ALA A 434 -12.40 -16.46 -4.69
CA ALA A 434 -13.68 -17.16 -4.57
C ALA A 434 -14.50 -17.10 -5.87
N SER A 435 -14.50 -15.94 -6.56
CA SER A 435 -15.17 -15.77 -7.86
C SER A 435 -14.51 -16.64 -8.95
N ILE A 436 -13.18 -16.75 -8.94
CA ILE A 436 -12.44 -17.66 -9.84
C ILE A 436 -12.83 -19.12 -9.59
N MET A 437 -13.04 -19.49 -8.33
CA MET A 437 -13.53 -20.83 -7.94
C MET A 437 -14.99 -21.08 -8.30
N GLY A 438 -15.73 -20.05 -8.76
CA GLY A 438 -17.13 -20.13 -9.16
C GLY A 438 -18.14 -19.89 -8.03
N ALA A 439 -17.69 -19.47 -6.84
CA ALA A 439 -18.59 -19.15 -5.74
C ALA A 439 -19.32 -17.81 -5.99
N ALA A 440 -20.55 -17.69 -5.48
CA ALA A 440 -21.21 -16.41 -5.37
C ALA A 440 -20.52 -15.56 -4.28
N VAL A 441 -20.17 -14.32 -4.60
CA VAL A 441 -19.46 -13.42 -3.69
C VAL A 441 -20.24 -12.11 -3.56
N LEU A 442 -20.61 -11.78 -2.33
CA LEU A 442 -21.23 -10.51 -1.96
C LEU A 442 -20.18 -9.60 -1.32
N CYS A 443 -19.88 -8.51 -2.01
CA CYS A 443 -18.92 -7.49 -1.61
C CYS A 443 -19.68 -6.34 -0.93
N ALA A 444 -19.18 -5.84 0.19
CA ALA A 444 -19.78 -4.72 0.94
C ALA A 444 -18.96 -3.42 0.89
N GLY A 445 -17.69 -3.49 0.48
CA GLY A 445 -16.83 -2.35 0.23
C GLY A 445 -16.25 -2.39 -1.18
N ARG A 446 -15.78 -1.24 -1.68
CA ARG A 446 -15.10 -1.19 -2.98
C ARG A 446 -13.75 -1.91 -2.88
N ALA A 447 -13.55 -2.92 -3.71
CA ALA A 447 -12.29 -3.64 -3.83
C ALA A 447 -11.60 -3.33 -5.17
N ARG A 448 -10.31 -3.64 -5.26
CA ARG A 448 -9.51 -3.43 -6.49
C ARG A 448 -10.14 -4.04 -7.74
N PHE A 449 -10.87 -5.14 -7.58
CA PHE A 449 -11.52 -5.87 -8.67
C PHE A 449 -12.96 -5.42 -8.96
N THR A 450 -13.59 -4.61 -8.09
CA THR A 450 -14.99 -4.16 -8.25
C THR A 450 -15.20 -3.09 -9.31
N GLN A 451 -14.12 -2.62 -9.94
CA GLN A 451 -14.15 -1.81 -11.17
C GLN A 451 -14.59 -2.63 -12.40
N TYR A 452 -14.59 -3.97 -12.31
CA TYR A 452 -15.16 -4.89 -13.28
C TYR A 452 -16.25 -5.72 -12.63
N PRO A 453 -17.23 -6.23 -13.40
CA PRO A 453 -18.21 -7.17 -12.86
C PRO A 453 -17.52 -8.51 -12.58
N THR A 454 -17.04 -8.66 -11.34
CA THR A 454 -16.40 -9.88 -10.82
C THR A 454 -17.14 -10.45 -9.62
N VAL A 455 -17.97 -9.65 -8.94
CA VAL A 455 -18.69 -9.97 -7.71
C VAL A 455 -20.02 -9.22 -7.68
N PHE A 456 -20.94 -9.64 -6.81
CA PHE A 456 -22.11 -8.83 -6.48
C PHE A 456 -21.68 -7.70 -5.55
N PHE A 457 -21.77 -6.45 -5.98
CA PHE A 457 -21.41 -5.28 -5.18
C PHE A 457 -22.55 -4.25 -5.18
N PRO A 458 -23.54 -4.40 -4.30
CA PRO A 458 -24.60 -3.41 -4.12
C PRO A 458 -24.02 -2.08 -3.62
N GLN A 459 -24.62 -0.96 -4.02
CA GLN A 459 -24.05 0.38 -3.80
C GLN A 459 -24.64 1.13 -2.59
N THR A 460 -25.56 0.53 -1.85
CA THR A 460 -26.13 1.10 -0.61
C THR A 460 -26.26 0.05 0.49
N VAL A 461 -26.32 0.49 1.74
CA VAL A 461 -26.46 -0.39 2.92
C VAL A 461 -27.74 -1.23 2.82
N GLU A 462 -28.84 -0.63 2.38
CA GLU A 462 -30.14 -1.29 2.21
C GLU A 462 -30.07 -2.39 1.15
N GLU A 463 -29.42 -2.11 0.02
CA GLU A 463 -29.27 -3.08 -1.06
C GLU A 463 -28.32 -4.22 -0.67
N VAL A 464 -27.28 -3.94 0.13
CA VAL A 464 -26.43 -4.98 0.73
C VAL A 464 -27.27 -5.89 1.64
N ARG A 465 -28.05 -5.32 2.57
CA ARG A 465 -28.94 -6.10 3.46
C ARG A 465 -29.94 -6.93 2.65
N ARG A 466 -30.58 -6.34 1.65
CA ARG A 466 -31.55 -7.01 0.78
C ARG A 466 -30.92 -8.19 0.06
N LYS A 467 -29.73 -7.99 -0.53
CA LYS A 467 -29.00 -9.03 -1.27
C LYS A 467 -28.51 -10.16 -0.35
N MET A 468 -28.12 -9.86 0.89
CA MET A 468 -27.80 -10.89 1.90
C MET A 468 -28.98 -11.82 2.14
N LYS A 469 -30.17 -11.26 2.41
CA LYS A 469 -31.40 -12.03 2.66
C LYS A 469 -31.83 -12.86 1.44
N GLU A 470 -31.81 -12.23 0.26
CA GLU A 470 -32.08 -12.91 -1.02
C GLU A 470 -31.19 -14.15 -1.20
N PHE A 471 -29.88 -14.02 -0.93
CA PHE A 471 -28.94 -15.14 -1.04
C PHE A 471 -29.15 -16.21 0.04
N LEU A 472 -29.54 -15.83 1.25
CA LEU A 472 -29.82 -16.77 2.33
C LEU A 472 -31.08 -17.61 2.07
N GLU A 473 -32.09 -17.03 1.42
CA GLU A 473 -33.36 -17.70 1.10
C GLU A 473 -33.32 -18.51 -0.21
N ALA A 474 -32.51 -18.09 -1.19
CA ALA A 474 -32.43 -18.75 -2.50
C ALA A 474 -31.99 -20.23 -2.40
N GLN A 475 -32.60 -21.14 -3.13
CA GLN A 475 -32.12 -22.53 -3.19
C GLN A 475 -30.74 -22.65 -3.85
N LYS A 476 -30.52 -21.83 -4.89
CA LYS A 476 -29.28 -21.72 -5.63
C LYS A 476 -29.07 -20.26 -6.01
N ILE A 477 -27.82 -19.81 -5.98
CA ILE A 477 -27.43 -18.47 -6.43
C ILE A 477 -26.77 -18.62 -7.79
N ASP A 478 -27.39 -18.09 -8.83
CA ASP A 478 -26.80 -18.08 -10.16
C ASP A 478 -25.76 -16.96 -10.26
N THR A 479 -24.52 -17.36 -10.52
CA THR A 479 -23.40 -16.44 -10.72
C THR A 479 -23.26 -16.12 -12.21
N PRO A 480 -23.24 -14.84 -12.59
CA PRO A 480 -23.01 -14.46 -13.99
C PRO A 480 -21.66 -15.02 -14.49
N PRO A 481 -21.61 -15.70 -15.66
CA PRO A 481 -20.36 -16.29 -16.17
C PRO A 481 -19.22 -15.28 -16.32
N GLU A 482 -19.55 -14.02 -16.61
CA GLU A 482 -18.58 -12.93 -16.73
C GLU A 482 -17.84 -12.65 -15.42
N PHE A 483 -18.40 -12.99 -14.25
CA PHE A 483 -17.73 -12.78 -12.98
C PHE A 483 -16.43 -13.58 -12.89
N LYS A 484 -16.51 -14.87 -13.20
CA LYS A 484 -15.33 -15.76 -13.23
C LYS A 484 -14.35 -15.34 -14.32
N ARG A 485 -14.85 -15.02 -15.52
CA ARG A 485 -14.02 -14.54 -16.64
C ARG A 485 -13.24 -13.28 -16.27
N ASN A 486 -13.93 -12.24 -15.80
CA ASN A 486 -13.32 -10.97 -15.43
C ASN A 486 -12.41 -11.11 -14.21
N ALA A 487 -12.76 -11.98 -13.25
CA ALA A 487 -11.90 -12.26 -12.11
C ALA A 487 -10.54 -12.82 -12.54
N ARG A 488 -10.52 -13.73 -13.54
CA ARG A 488 -9.29 -14.25 -14.14
C ARG A 488 -8.53 -13.17 -14.90
N ARG A 489 -9.20 -12.39 -15.76
CA ARG A 489 -8.61 -11.24 -16.49
C ARG A 489 -7.93 -10.25 -15.54
N PHE A 490 -8.64 -9.87 -14.49
CA PHE A 490 -8.13 -8.93 -13.50
C PHE A 490 -6.94 -9.49 -12.72
N LEU A 491 -7.03 -10.72 -12.21
CA LEU A 491 -5.92 -11.33 -11.49
C LEU A 491 -4.69 -11.50 -12.39
N TYR A 492 -4.90 -11.88 -13.65
CA TYR A 492 -3.83 -11.98 -14.64
C TYR A 492 -3.11 -10.66 -14.84
N TYR A 493 -3.85 -9.58 -15.10
CA TYR A 493 -3.29 -8.24 -15.24
C TYR A 493 -2.51 -7.83 -14.00
N GLN A 494 -3.11 -8.01 -12.82
CA GLN A 494 -2.47 -7.64 -11.56
C GLN A 494 -1.16 -8.38 -11.31
N LEU A 495 -1.09 -9.66 -11.69
CA LEU A 495 0.08 -10.52 -11.47
C LEU A 495 1.16 -10.37 -12.54
N PHE A 496 0.79 -10.20 -13.81
CA PHE A 496 1.72 -10.41 -14.92
C PHE A 496 1.87 -9.21 -15.84
N LYS A 497 0.89 -8.28 -15.86
CA LYS A 497 0.98 -7.04 -16.63
C LYS A 497 1.46 -5.87 -15.78
N THR A 498 0.93 -5.70 -14.56
CA THR A 498 1.20 -4.53 -13.72
C THR A 498 2.30 -4.73 -12.68
N SER A 499 2.66 -5.98 -12.38
CA SER A 499 3.71 -6.30 -11.40
C SER A 499 5.09 -6.30 -12.06
N LEU A 500 5.72 -5.12 -12.12
CA LEU A 500 7.00 -4.90 -12.80
C LEU A 500 8.17 -5.50 -12.00
N PRO A 501 8.83 -6.58 -12.47
CA PRO A 501 9.87 -7.27 -11.70
C PRO A 501 11.17 -6.47 -11.55
N PHE A 502 11.76 -6.50 -10.36
CA PHE A 502 13.09 -5.97 -10.03
C PHE A 502 14.01 -7.05 -9.42
N GLY A 503 13.62 -8.32 -9.49
CA GLY A 503 14.34 -9.46 -8.88
C GLY A 503 15.76 -9.69 -9.41
N ASP A 504 16.09 -9.16 -10.59
CA ASP A 504 17.44 -9.18 -11.12
C ASP A 504 18.39 -8.26 -10.36
N PHE A 505 17.85 -7.16 -9.82
CA PHE A 505 18.61 -6.09 -9.16
C PHE A 505 18.48 -6.08 -7.64
N LEU A 506 17.41 -6.66 -7.11
CA LEU A 506 17.05 -6.61 -5.70
C LEU A 506 16.78 -8.01 -5.13
N GLU A 507 17.23 -8.25 -3.91
CA GLU A 507 16.97 -9.49 -3.17
C GLU A 507 16.63 -9.20 -1.69
N PRO A 508 15.96 -10.12 -0.98
CA PRO A 508 15.69 -9.95 0.45
C PRO A 508 16.96 -9.67 1.27
N SER A 509 16.86 -8.75 2.23
CA SER A 509 17.91 -8.50 3.22
C SER A 509 17.76 -9.42 4.45
N VAL A 510 18.51 -9.18 5.52
CA VAL A 510 18.40 -9.94 6.80
C VAL A 510 16.96 -9.97 7.32
N ARG A 511 16.21 -8.88 7.10
CA ARG A 511 14.76 -8.85 7.26
C ARG A 511 14.15 -8.88 5.86
N THR A 512 13.26 -9.83 5.59
CA THR A 512 12.68 -10.02 4.26
C THR A 512 11.78 -8.87 3.80
N THR A 513 11.28 -8.05 4.75
CA THR A 513 10.57 -6.80 4.46
C THR A 513 11.49 -5.67 3.95
N GLN A 514 12.79 -5.88 4.01
CA GLN A 514 13.83 -5.00 3.47
C GLN A 514 14.54 -5.71 2.32
N THR A 515 15.18 -4.94 1.46
CA THR A 515 15.92 -5.43 0.31
C THR A 515 17.38 -5.00 0.38
N ARG A 516 18.20 -5.62 -0.46
CA ARG A 516 19.58 -5.24 -0.72
C ARG A 516 19.87 -5.39 -2.21
N LEU A 517 20.87 -4.67 -2.67
CA LEU A 517 21.24 -4.63 -4.08
C LEU A 517 21.99 -5.91 -4.47
N LYS A 518 21.55 -6.58 -5.54
CA LYS A 518 22.30 -7.64 -6.23
C LYS A 518 23.43 -7.04 -7.07
N PRO A 519 24.47 -7.80 -7.42
CA PRO A 519 25.48 -7.33 -8.36
C PRO A 519 24.90 -7.43 -9.78
N PHE A 520 25.07 -6.38 -10.58
CA PHE A 520 24.60 -6.29 -11.97
C PHE A 520 25.37 -5.19 -12.72
N GLU A 521 25.37 -5.24 -14.05
CA GLU A 521 25.95 -4.20 -14.90
C GLU A 521 24.93 -3.12 -15.24
N LEU A 522 25.36 -1.86 -15.39
CA LEU A 522 24.43 -0.75 -15.61
C LEU A 522 23.54 -0.92 -16.86
N ASP A 523 24.07 -1.56 -17.90
CA ASP A 523 23.32 -1.81 -19.13
C ASP A 523 22.16 -2.80 -18.92
N ASP A 524 22.28 -3.73 -17.97
CA ASP A 524 21.21 -4.66 -17.63
C ASP A 524 19.99 -3.91 -17.09
N LEU A 525 20.24 -2.81 -16.37
CA LEU A 525 19.19 -1.92 -15.86
C LEU A 525 18.38 -1.29 -17.00
N LEU A 526 19.03 -0.90 -18.09
CA LEU A 526 18.35 -0.31 -19.26
C LEU A 526 17.71 -1.36 -20.19
N LYS A 527 18.17 -2.60 -20.13
CA LYS A 527 17.62 -3.73 -20.91
C LYS A 527 16.41 -4.38 -20.24
N SER A 528 16.20 -4.17 -18.94
CA SER A 528 15.06 -4.69 -18.20
C SER A 528 13.73 -4.15 -18.72
N ASP A 529 12.79 -5.05 -19.00
CA ASP A 529 11.46 -4.68 -19.53
C ASP A 529 10.69 -3.81 -18.54
N SER A 530 10.76 -4.11 -17.24
CA SER A 530 10.20 -3.28 -16.17
C SER A 530 10.62 -1.82 -16.26
N LEU A 531 11.91 -1.58 -16.54
CA LEU A 531 12.45 -0.24 -16.59
C LEU A 531 12.20 0.44 -17.93
N LYS A 532 12.14 -0.30 -19.03
CA LYS A 532 11.63 0.24 -20.30
C LYS A 532 10.18 0.74 -20.13
N VAL A 533 9.33 -0.07 -19.51
CA VAL A 533 7.93 0.26 -19.20
C VAL A 533 7.85 1.49 -18.28
N ILE A 534 8.65 1.55 -17.22
CA ILE A 534 8.67 2.74 -16.33
C ILE A 534 9.16 3.98 -17.08
N LEU A 535 10.20 3.85 -17.92
CA LEU A 535 10.72 4.97 -18.70
C LEU A 535 9.68 5.49 -19.68
N SER A 536 9.06 4.63 -20.48
CA SER A 536 8.00 5.04 -21.41
C SER A 536 6.79 5.61 -20.65
N GLY A 537 6.35 4.94 -19.58
CA GLY A 537 5.28 5.44 -18.72
C GLY A 537 5.56 6.85 -18.18
N VAL A 538 6.76 7.12 -17.66
CA VAL A 538 7.15 8.43 -17.13
C VAL A 538 7.31 9.49 -18.22
N LEU A 539 7.90 9.15 -19.36
CA LEU A 539 8.34 10.13 -20.38
C LEU A 539 7.31 10.38 -21.48
N GLU A 540 6.55 9.35 -21.85
CA GLU A 540 5.66 9.33 -23.01
C GLU A 540 4.18 9.20 -22.61
N GLY A 541 3.89 8.90 -21.33
CA GLY A 541 2.52 8.72 -20.86
C GLY A 541 1.98 7.31 -21.07
N GLY A 542 2.85 6.30 -21.18
CA GLY A 542 2.46 4.89 -21.23
C GLY A 542 1.71 4.40 -19.99
N ASP A 543 1.09 3.23 -20.11
CA ASP A 543 0.15 2.63 -19.14
C ASP A 543 0.81 1.89 -17.96
N PHE A 544 2.15 1.78 -17.96
CA PHE A 544 2.96 1.02 -17.00
C PHE A 544 2.67 -0.49 -17.01
N LEU A 545 2.29 -1.06 -18.16
CA LEU A 545 2.06 -2.49 -18.34
C LEU A 545 3.23 -3.16 -19.06
N LEU A 546 3.54 -4.40 -18.66
CA LEU A 546 4.42 -5.27 -19.42
C LEU A 546 3.74 -5.69 -20.72
N GLU A 547 4.48 -5.56 -21.82
CA GLU A 547 4.10 -6.17 -23.09
C GLU A 547 4.19 -7.71 -22.95
N GLU A 548 3.28 -8.42 -23.62
CA GLU A 548 3.37 -9.87 -23.80
C GLU A 548 3.17 -10.22 -25.26
#